data_AF-A0A0P0Y8V3-F1
#
_entry.id   AF-A0A0P0Y8V3-F1
#
_cell.length_a   1.000
_cell.length_b   1.000
_cell.length_c   1.000
_cell.angle_alpha   90.00
_cell.angle_beta   90.00
_cell.angle_gamma   90.00
#
_symmetry.space_group_name_H-M   'P 1'
#
loop_
_entity.id
_entity.type
_entity.pdbx_description
1 polymer ?
#
loop_
_entity_poly.entity_id
_entity_poly.type
_entity_poly.pdbx_seq_one_letter_code
_entity_poly.pdbx_strand_id
1 'polypeptide(L)'
;MPDLRRLRFYIRAEETGSKIGFEFGFEHLASLQQLSVTVDCRGATRQRVEAAEAAMRDAASIHPGRPALEISRRWERDMIKDKDDHEEIVQVE
;
A
#
# COMPACT_ATOMS: atom_id res chain seq x y z
N MET A 1 22.74 9.54 -17.59
CA MET A 1 21.86 9.58 -16.40
C MET A 1 21.79 8.17 -15.84
N PRO A 2 21.82 7.95 -14.52
CA PRO A 2 21.63 6.61 -13.97
C PRO A 2 20.19 6.15 -14.25
N ASP A 3 20.04 5.13 -15.08
CA ASP A 3 18.75 4.50 -15.35
C ASP A 3 18.37 3.60 -14.18
N LEU A 4 17.61 4.12 -13.24
CA LEU A 4 17.05 3.30 -12.17
C LEU A 4 15.94 2.41 -12.74
N ARG A 5 16.25 1.14 -12.97
CA ARG A 5 15.29 0.17 -13.55
C ARG A 5 14.46 -0.56 -12.52
N ARG A 6 14.97 -0.71 -11.29
CA ARG A 6 14.32 -1.44 -10.21
C ARG A 6 14.35 -0.60 -8.96
N LEU A 7 13.20 -0.51 -8.31
CA LEU A 7 13.04 0.23 -7.09
C LEU A 7 12.29 -0.63 -6.08
N ARG A 8 12.81 -0.69 -4.85
CA ARG A 8 12.22 -1.48 -3.78
C ARG A 8 11.99 -0.61 -2.56
N PHE A 9 10.79 -0.69 -2.00
CA PHE A 9 10.42 0.04 -0.80
C PHE A 9 9.81 -0.86 0.26
N TYR A 10 9.96 -0.43 1.50
CA TYR A 10 9.31 -1.00 2.67
C TYR A 10 8.45 0.08 3.30
N ILE A 11 7.15 -0.19 3.49
CA ILE A 11 6.18 0.80 3.98
C ILE A 11 5.40 0.21 5.15
N ARG A 12 5.04 1.03 6.14
CA ARG A 12 4.15 0.62 7.24
C ARG A 12 2.72 1.01 6.94
N ALA A 13 1.82 0.02 6.85
CA ALA A 13 0.40 0.25 6.59
C ALA A 13 -0.30 1.00 7.74
N GLU A 14 0.24 0.94 8.96
CA GLU A 14 -0.30 1.69 10.09
C GLU A 14 -0.15 3.21 9.89
N GLU A 15 1.01 3.63 9.38
CA GLU A 15 1.40 5.04 9.22
C GLU A 15 0.88 5.69 7.94
N THR A 16 0.43 4.86 6.99
CA THR A 16 -0.23 5.34 5.78
C THR A 16 -1.63 5.82 6.14
N GLY A 17 -1.76 7.06 6.58
CA GLY A 17 -3.06 7.72 6.75
C GLY A 17 -3.88 7.69 5.46
N SER A 18 -5.20 7.86 5.53
CA SER A 18 -6.12 7.72 4.38
C SER A 18 -5.76 8.54 3.14
N LYS A 19 -4.93 9.57 3.30
CA LYS A 19 -4.18 10.21 2.21
C LYS A 19 -2.75 9.71 2.25
N ILE A 20 -2.56 8.53 1.69
CA ILE A 20 -1.26 7.94 1.48
C ILE A 20 -0.56 8.91 0.52
N GLY A 21 0.28 9.79 1.06
CA GLY A 21 1.01 10.85 0.34
C GLY A 21 2.05 10.30 -0.64
N PHE A 22 1.79 9.12 -1.20
CA PHE A 22 2.53 8.51 -2.27
C PHE A 22 2.07 9.12 -3.60
N GLU A 23 2.00 10.45 -3.65
CA GLU A 23 2.29 11.20 -4.87
C GLU A 23 3.81 11.10 -5.11
N PHE A 24 4.35 9.88 -5.17
CA PHE A 24 5.70 9.70 -5.66
C PHE A 24 5.64 10.10 -7.13
N GLY A 25 6.07 11.33 -7.40
CA GLY A 25 6.43 11.82 -8.72
C GLY A 25 7.63 11.02 -9.23
N PHE A 26 7.40 9.75 -9.56
CA PHE A 26 8.35 8.90 -10.27
C PHE A 26 8.47 9.33 -11.74
N GLU A 27 7.85 10.43 -12.15
CA GLU A 27 8.01 11.03 -13.48
C GLU A 27 9.50 11.24 -13.83
N HIS A 28 10.34 11.50 -12.81
CA HIS A 28 11.79 11.62 -12.97
C HIS A 28 12.53 10.28 -13.12
N LEU A 29 11.87 9.16 -12.80
CA LEU A 29 12.37 7.79 -12.93
C LEU A 29 11.73 7.09 -14.14
N ALA A 30 11.67 7.78 -15.28
CA ALA A 30 11.06 7.25 -16.50
C ALA A 30 11.63 5.88 -16.95
N SER A 31 12.89 5.57 -16.60
CA SER A 31 13.55 4.29 -16.88
C SER A 31 13.14 3.14 -15.93
N LEU A 32 12.23 3.38 -14.98
CA LEU A 32 11.78 2.39 -14.01
C LEU A 32 10.94 1.31 -14.69
N GLN A 33 11.37 0.06 -14.53
CA GLN A 33 10.74 -1.12 -15.12
C GLN A 33 10.09 -2.02 -14.07
N GLN A 34 10.54 -1.96 -12.81
CA GLN A 34 10.01 -2.79 -11.73
C GLN A 34 9.95 -2.01 -10.42
N LEU A 35 8.80 -2.09 -9.76
CA LEU A 35 8.56 -1.58 -8.42
C LEU A 35 8.21 -2.75 -7.51
N SER A 36 9.03 -3.01 -6.49
CA SER A 36 8.74 -4.02 -5.47
C SER A 36 8.43 -3.34 -4.15
N VAL A 37 7.21 -3.51 -3.63
CA VAL A 37 6.80 -2.92 -2.36
C VAL A 37 6.58 -4.03 -1.34
N THR A 38 7.15 -3.84 -0.16
CA THR A 38 6.86 -4.66 1.00
C THR A 38 6.05 -3.84 2.00
N VAL A 39 4.83 -4.28 2.26
CA VAL A 39 3.91 -3.68 3.23
C VAL A 39 4.11 -4.37 4.57
N ASP A 40 4.53 -3.61 5.56
CA ASP A 40 4.56 -3.99 6.97
C ASP A 40 3.17 -3.81 7.56
N CYS A 41 2.57 -4.93 7.93
CA CYS A 41 1.20 -5.00 8.39
C CYS A 41 1.08 -4.91 9.92
N ARG A 42 2.20 -4.80 10.67
CA ARG A 42 2.16 -4.66 12.14
C ARG A 42 1.28 -3.48 12.54
N GLY A 43 0.33 -3.71 13.44
CA GLY A 43 -0.53 -2.64 13.94
C GLY A 43 -1.50 -2.05 12.92
N ALA A 44 -1.58 -2.59 11.70
CA ALA A 44 -2.50 -2.13 10.68
C ALA A 44 -3.77 -2.99 10.64
N THR A 45 -4.91 -2.35 10.35
CA THR A 45 -6.14 -3.05 9.98
C THR A 45 -6.05 -3.59 8.56
N ARG A 46 -6.89 -4.57 8.19
CA ARG A 46 -6.91 -5.08 6.81
C ARG A 46 -7.26 -3.97 5.83
N GLN A 47 -8.24 -3.15 6.18
CA GLN A 47 -8.63 -1.98 5.38
C GLN A 47 -7.44 -1.05 5.11
N ARG A 48 -6.57 -0.79 6.10
CA ARG A 48 -5.37 0.05 5.90
C ARG A 48 -4.35 -0.60 5.00
N VAL A 49 -4.10 -1.90 5.16
CA VAL A 49 -3.20 -2.65 4.27
C VAL A 49 -3.71 -2.59 2.83
N GLU A 50 -4.98 -2.88 2.60
CA GLU A 50 -5.59 -2.85 1.27
C GLU A 50 -5.57 -1.43 0.65
N ALA A 51 -5.80 -0.39 1.44
CA ALA A 51 -5.68 0.99 1.00
C ALA A 51 -4.22 1.32 0.58
N ALA A 52 -3.22 0.87 1.33
CA ALA A 52 -1.82 1.02 0.97
C ALA A 52 -1.48 0.33 -0.35
N GLU A 53 -1.94 -0.89 -0.55
CA GLU A 53 -1.73 -1.58 -1.83
C GLU A 53 -2.44 -0.91 -3.00
N ALA A 54 -3.67 -0.44 -2.80
CA ALA A 54 -4.43 0.28 -3.81
C ALA A 54 -3.69 1.56 -4.24
N ALA A 55 -3.15 2.33 -3.29
CA ALA A 55 -2.33 3.51 -3.58
C ALA A 55 -1.07 3.16 -4.37
N MET A 56 -0.39 2.05 -4.07
CA MET A 56 0.79 1.61 -4.83
C MET A 56 0.43 1.21 -6.27
N ARG A 57 -0.71 0.53 -6.44
CA ARG A 57 -1.22 0.15 -7.77
C ARG A 57 -1.58 1.39 -8.59
N ASP A 58 -2.24 2.36 -7.97
CA ASP A 58 -2.60 3.62 -8.60
C ASP A 58 -1.36 4.39 -9.06
N ALA A 59 -0.39 4.59 -8.16
CA ALA A 59 0.88 5.25 -8.47
C ALA A 59 1.67 4.55 -9.59
N ALA A 60 1.71 3.22 -9.61
CA ALA A 60 2.35 2.47 -10.71
C ALA A 60 1.59 2.60 -12.04
N SER A 61 0.26 2.73 -11.99
CA SER A 61 -0.58 2.80 -13.19
C SER A 61 -0.47 4.12 -13.96
N ILE A 62 -0.24 5.22 -13.23
CA ILE A 62 -0.05 6.58 -13.78
C ILE A 62 1.39 6.85 -14.19
N HIS A 63 2.34 5.98 -13.83
CA HIS A 63 3.74 6.13 -14.16
C HIS A 63 4.00 6.03 -15.67
N PRO A 64 4.76 6.96 -16.30
CA PRO A 64 5.03 6.93 -17.75
C PRO A 64 5.60 5.61 -18.27
N GLY A 65 6.56 5.04 -17.55
CA GLY A 65 7.16 3.73 -17.84
C GLY A 65 6.33 2.49 -17.46
N ARG A 66 5.16 2.65 -16.79
CA ARG A 66 4.28 1.56 -16.31
C ARG A 66 5.05 0.34 -15.75
N PRO A 67 5.84 0.53 -14.68
CA PRO A 67 6.70 -0.53 -14.15
C PRO A 67 5.88 -1.74 -13.69
N ALA A 68 6.46 -2.92 -13.81
CA ALA A 68 5.91 -4.12 -13.20
C ALA A 68 5.88 -3.96 -11.68
N LEU A 69 4.68 -4.03 -11.10
CA LEU A 69 4.47 -3.87 -9.66
C LEU A 69 4.38 -5.24 -8.99
N GLU A 70 5.23 -5.44 -7.98
CA GLU A 70 5.18 -6.57 -7.07
C GLU A 70 4.89 -6.05 -5.66
N ILE A 71 3.84 -6.58 -5.03
CA ILE A 71 3.50 -6.24 -3.65
C ILE A 71 3.63 -7.50 -2.80
N SER A 72 4.29 -7.36 -1.66
CA SER A 72 4.43 -8.41 -0.66
C SER A 72 4.00 -7.87 0.70
N ARG A 73 3.40 -8.73 1.54
CA ARG A 73 3.04 -8.39 2.91
C ARG A 73 4.03 -9.03 3.88
N ARG A 74 4.34 -8.33 4.97
CA ARG A 74 5.10 -8.85 6.10
C ARG A 74 4.35 -8.57 7.38
N TRP A 75 4.51 -9.50 8.33
CA TRP A 75 3.90 -9.40 9.66
C TRP A 75 2.37 -9.36 9.64
N GLU A 76 1.75 -10.06 8.69
CA GLU A 76 0.27 -10.16 8.60
C GLU A 76 -0.35 -10.74 9.87
N ARG A 77 0.37 -11.62 10.57
CA ARG A 77 -0.07 -12.20 11.86
C ARG A 77 -0.16 -11.17 13.00
N ASP A 78 0.50 -10.02 12.85
CA ASP A 78 0.53 -8.94 13.83
C ASP A 78 -0.42 -7.78 13.42
N MET A 79 -1.31 -8.02 12.46
CA MET A 79 -2.37 -7.10 12.07
C MET A 79 -3.42 -6.97 13.17
N ILE A 80 -3.98 -5.78 13.27
CA ILE A 80 -5.17 -5.54 14.08
C ILE A 80 -6.33 -6.19 13.33
N LYS A 81 -7.03 -7.12 13.98
CA LYS A 81 -8.29 -7.64 13.44
C LYS A 81 -9.25 -6.47 13.29
N ASP A 82 -9.86 -6.35 12.12
CA ASP A 82 -10.96 -5.41 11.96
C ASP A 82 -11.98 -5.73 13.07
N LYS A 83 -12.48 -4.70 13.76
CA LYS A 83 -13.58 -4.93 14.70
C LYS A 83 -14.71 -5.45 13.84
N ASP A 84 -15.16 -6.68 14.07
CA ASP A 84 -16.42 -7.13 13.47
C ASP A 84 -17.46 -6.11 13.91
N ASP A 85 -18.03 -5.35 12.98
CA ASP A 85 -19.04 -4.31 13.24
C ASP A 85 -20.39 -4.91 13.71
N HIS A 86 -20.36 -6.07 14.35
CA HIS A 86 -21.53 -6.80 14.84
C HIS A 86 -21.80 -6.51 16.31
N GLU A 87 -22.23 -5.28 16.61
CA GLU A 87 -23.19 -5.05 17.71
C GLU A 87 -24.29 -4.12 17.21
N GLU A 88 -25.04 -4.56 16.19
CA GLU A 88 -26.37 -4.02 15.95
C GLU A 88 -27.28 -4.56 17.05
N ILE A 89 -27.31 -3.84 18.18
CA ILE A 89 -28.28 -4.08 19.25
C ILE A 89 -29.63 -3.63 18.68
N VAL A 90 -30.35 -4.54 18.03
CA VAL A 90 -31.74 -4.31 17.65
C VAL A 90 -32.53 -4.23 18.96
N GLN A 91 -32.77 -3.00 19.42
CA GLN A 91 -33.75 -2.75 20.47
C GLN A 91 -35.11 -3.08 19.88
N VAL A 92 -35.63 -4.26 20.20
CA VAL A 92 -37.04 -4.60 20.00
C VAL A 92 -37.78 -3.86 21.11
N GLU A 93 -38.39 -2.71 20.77
CA GLU A 93 -39.51 -2.15 21.54
C GLU A 93 -40.80 -2.93 21.28
#